data_AF-A0A8J3MKX2-F1
#
_entry.id   AF-A0A8J3MKX2-F1
#
_cell.length_a   1.000
_cell.length_b   1.000
_cell.length_c   1.000
_cell.angle_alpha   90.00
_cell.angle_beta   90.00
_cell.angle_gamma   90.00
#
_symmetry.space_group_name_H-M   'P 1'
#
loop_
_entity.id
_entity.type
_entity.pdbx_description
1 polymer ?
#
loop_
_entity_poly.entity_id
_entity_poly.type
_entity_poly.pdbx_seq_one_letter_code
_entity_poly.pdbx_strand_id
1 'polypeptide(L)'
;MLELLTGTGLATAAGLNAYIPLMVVGLLARYTHLITLPGPWHWLSNGWVLLLLGVLLAIEFVADKIPAVDSVNDIVQTVVRPTAGGMAFAAGSGSQTVTVENPADLFTQKMWIPIVIGVLISLTVHGTKAVARPALNLATVGVAAPVVSTVEDTASVSLSVVAIIIPVLVILGVALLVLLAVTAARKRRQRRARKVLS
;
A
#
# COMPACT_ATOMS: atom_id res chain seq x y z
N MET A 1 14.94 3.15 -13.63
CA MET A 1 13.70 3.96 -13.68
C MET A 1 12.44 3.12 -13.44
N LEU A 2 12.28 1.95 -14.05
CA LEU A 2 11.11 1.08 -13.83
C LEU A 2 11.01 0.53 -12.40
N GLU A 3 12.13 0.23 -11.74
CA GLU A 3 12.17 -0.26 -10.36
C GLU A 3 11.61 0.76 -9.36
N LEU A 4 11.82 2.05 -9.63
CA LEU A 4 11.20 3.11 -8.84
C LEU A 4 9.68 3.09 -8.98
N LEU A 5 9.16 2.74 -10.16
CA LEU A 5 7.73 2.57 -10.36
C LEU A 5 7.21 1.33 -9.64
N THR A 6 7.96 0.21 -9.68
CA THR A 6 7.65 -0.99 -8.90
C THR A 6 7.60 -0.69 -7.41
N GLY A 7 8.66 -0.09 -6.86
CA GLY A 7 8.72 0.33 -5.46
C GLY A 7 7.61 1.31 -5.10
N THR A 8 7.33 2.30 -5.96
CA THR A 8 6.24 3.27 -5.75
C THR A 8 4.88 2.58 -5.71
N GLY A 9 4.62 1.66 -6.63
CA GLY A 9 3.36 0.91 -6.69
C GLY A 9 3.16 0.01 -5.49
N LEU A 10 4.21 -0.70 -5.06
CA LEU A 10 4.20 -1.53 -3.86
C LEU A 10 4.01 -0.70 -2.58
N ALA A 11 4.68 0.45 -2.46
CA ALA A 11 4.48 1.36 -1.33
C ALA A 11 3.08 1.98 -1.29
N THR A 12 2.54 2.32 -2.47
CA THR A 12 1.17 2.83 -2.61
C THR A 12 0.17 1.75 -2.19
N ALA A 13 0.37 0.49 -2.63
CA ALA A 13 -0.43 -0.65 -2.19
C ALA A 13 -0.32 -0.88 -0.68
N ALA A 14 0.87 -0.70 -0.09
CA ALA A 14 1.08 -0.87 1.35
C ALA A 14 0.32 0.16 2.19
N GLY A 15 0.10 1.36 1.65
CA GLY A 15 -0.78 2.36 2.26
C GLY A 15 -2.26 1.98 2.25
N LEU A 16 -2.69 1.08 1.36
CA LEU A 16 -4.05 0.54 1.27
C LEU A 16 -4.23 -0.77 2.07
N ASN A 17 -3.20 -1.60 2.15
CA ASN A 17 -3.10 -2.77 3.03
C ASN A 17 -1.63 -3.11 3.29
N ALA A 18 -1.20 -3.17 4.55
CA ALA A 18 0.22 -3.31 4.90
C ALA A 18 0.84 -4.62 4.40
N TYR A 19 0.08 -5.72 4.53
CA TYR A 19 0.64 -7.06 4.41
C TYR A 19 0.55 -7.61 2.97
N ILE A 20 -0.45 -7.19 2.19
CA ILE A 20 -0.63 -7.64 0.80
C ILE A 20 0.63 -7.47 -0.07
N PRO A 21 1.23 -6.27 -0.22
CA PRO A 21 2.39 -6.11 -1.10
C PRO A 21 3.60 -6.92 -0.63
N LEU A 22 3.84 -6.99 0.69
CA LEU A 22 4.94 -7.80 1.25
C LEU A 22 4.72 -9.30 1.01
N MET A 23 3.48 -9.76 1.19
CA MET A 23 3.09 -11.14 0.91
C MET A 23 3.27 -11.48 -0.58
N VAL A 24 2.80 -10.62 -1.48
CA VAL A 24 2.93 -10.81 -2.94
C VAL A 24 4.42 -10.89 -3.32
N VAL A 25 5.23 -9.93 -2.86
CA VAL A 25 6.67 -9.91 -3.15
C VAL A 25 7.36 -11.16 -2.62
N GLY A 26 7.10 -11.54 -1.37
CA GLY A 26 7.73 -12.70 -0.75
C GLY A 26 7.30 -14.03 -1.36
N LEU A 27 6.02 -14.20 -1.72
CA LEU A 27 5.51 -15.38 -2.42
C LEU A 27 6.14 -15.53 -3.81
N LEU A 28 6.20 -14.44 -4.57
CA LEU A 28 6.81 -14.47 -5.90
C LEU A 28 8.31 -14.74 -5.81
N ALA A 29 9.02 -14.14 -4.86
CA ALA A 29 10.44 -14.42 -4.64
C ALA A 29 10.71 -15.85 -4.18
N ARG A 30 9.76 -16.51 -3.49
CA ARG A 30 9.92 -17.88 -2.99
C ARG A 30 9.58 -18.94 -4.04
N TYR A 31 8.50 -18.75 -4.78
CA TYR A 31 7.89 -19.79 -5.62
C TYR A 31 8.02 -19.55 -7.13
N THR A 32 8.57 -18.40 -7.53
CA THR A 32 8.73 -18.05 -8.95
C THR A 32 10.11 -17.46 -9.20
N HIS A 33 10.43 -17.23 -10.47
CA HIS A 33 11.60 -16.45 -10.89
C HIS A 33 11.23 -15.00 -11.26
N LEU A 34 10.04 -14.53 -10.86
CA LEU A 34 9.56 -13.20 -11.25
C LEU A 34 10.26 -12.07 -10.49
N ILE A 35 10.73 -12.35 -9.27
CA ILE A 35 11.39 -11.38 -8.39
C ILE A 35 12.61 -12.04 -7.76
N THR A 36 13.77 -11.40 -7.89
CA THR A 36 14.97 -11.73 -7.14
C THR A 36 15.22 -10.63 -6.11
N LEU A 37 15.09 -10.97 -4.83
CA LEU A 37 15.25 -10.03 -3.73
C LEU A 37 16.72 -9.73 -3.44
N PRO A 38 17.08 -8.47 -3.14
CA PRO A 38 18.42 -8.13 -2.64
C PRO A 38 18.69 -8.82 -1.30
N GLY A 39 19.96 -9.10 -0.99
CA GLY A 39 20.37 -9.78 0.25
C GLY A 39 19.68 -9.28 1.54
N PRO A 40 19.59 -7.97 1.78
CA PRO A 40 18.90 -7.40 2.96
C PRO A 40 17.40 -7.71 3.06
N TRP A 41 16.76 -8.06 1.94
CA TRP A 41 15.33 -8.35 1.85
C TRP A 41 15.04 -9.84 1.65
N HIS A 42 16.08 -10.69 1.55
CA HIS A 42 15.93 -12.12 1.28
C HIS A 42 15.10 -12.86 2.34
N TRP A 43 15.05 -12.34 3.58
CA TRP A 43 14.20 -12.87 4.64
C TRP A 43 12.70 -12.84 4.31
N LEU A 44 12.26 -11.97 3.39
CA LEU A 44 10.85 -11.85 2.99
C LEU A 44 10.34 -13.11 2.25
N SER A 45 11.24 -13.90 1.65
CA SER A 45 10.90 -15.19 1.02
C SER A 45 10.90 -16.37 2.02
N ASN A 46 11.20 -16.13 3.30
CA ASN A 46 11.18 -17.19 4.32
C ASN A 46 9.74 -17.64 4.62
N GLY A 47 9.50 -18.95 4.63
CA GLY A 47 8.16 -19.53 4.80
C GLY A 47 7.51 -19.17 6.13
N TRP A 48 8.30 -19.01 7.21
CA TRP A 48 7.79 -18.55 8.50
C TRP A 48 7.37 -17.08 8.47
N VAL A 49 8.12 -16.25 7.75
CA VAL A 49 7.78 -14.83 7.55
C VAL A 49 6.49 -14.71 6.73
N LEU A 50 6.36 -15.50 5.67
CA LEU A 50 5.14 -15.56 4.86
C LEU A 50 3.95 -16.07 5.67
N LEU A 51 4.12 -17.09 6.49
CA LEU A 51 3.07 -17.57 7.40
C LEU A 51 2.61 -16.44 8.34
N LEU A 52 3.57 -15.73 8.96
CA LEU A 52 3.28 -14.61 9.84
C LEU A 52 2.54 -13.49 9.11
N LEU A 53 3.01 -13.08 7.93
CA LEU A 53 2.32 -12.09 7.09
C LEU A 53 0.91 -12.55 6.72
N GLY A 54 0.69 -13.85 6.52
CA GLY A 54 -0.62 -14.42 6.18
C GLY A 54 -1.58 -14.36 7.36
N VAL A 55 -1.11 -14.68 8.56
CA VAL A 55 -1.89 -14.51 9.80
C VAL A 55 -2.22 -13.04 10.03
N LEU A 56 -1.25 -12.14 9.91
CA LEU A 56 -1.45 -10.71 10.08
C LEU A 56 -2.44 -10.14 9.04
N LEU A 57 -2.33 -10.58 7.78
CA LEU A 57 -3.27 -10.23 6.73
C LEU A 57 -4.69 -10.73 7.03
N ALA A 58 -4.84 -11.96 7.52
CA ALA A 58 -6.14 -12.49 7.91
C ALA A 58 -6.77 -11.69 9.07
N ILE A 59 -5.97 -11.32 10.07
CA ILE A 59 -6.40 -10.46 11.17
C ILE A 59 -6.85 -9.10 10.65
N GLU A 60 -6.04 -8.44 9.82
CA GLU A 60 -6.39 -7.14 9.23
C GLU A 60 -7.67 -7.22 8.39
N PHE A 61 -7.80 -8.26 7.55
CA PHE A 61 -8.98 -8.47 6.71
C PHE A 61 -10.27 -8.59 7.55
N VAL A 62 -10.22 -9.22 8.72
CA VAL A 62 -11.37 -9.34 9.62
C VAL A 62 -11.59 -8.03 10.38
N ALA A 63 -10.52 -7.43 10.92
CA ALA A 63 -10.55 -6.21 11.71
C ALA A 63 -11.18 -5.04 10.93
N ASP A 64 -10.78 -4.85 9.67
CA ASP A 64 -11.23 -3.74 8.82
C ASP A 64 -12.72 -3.80 8.45
N LYS A 65 -13.38 -4.95 8.65
CA LYS A 65 -14.81 -5.13 8.33
C LYS A 65 -15.73 -4.72 9.48
N ILE A 66 -15.21 -4.55 10.70
CA ILE A 66 -16.00 -4.23 11.89
C ILE A 66 -15.75 -2.76 12.27
N PRO A 67 -16.74 -1.85 12.14
CA PRO A 67 -16.53 -0.39 12.23
C PRO A 67 -15.79 0.13 13.47
N ALA A 68 -15.97 -0.51 14.63
CA ALA A 68 -15.28 -0.16 15.87
C ALA A 68 -13.85 -0.71 15.92
N VAL A 69 -13.66 -1.96 15.48
CA VAL A 69 -12.34 -2.61 15.43
C VAL A 69 -11.46 -1.94 14.38
N ASP A 70 -12.03 -1.62 13.23
CA ASP A 70 -11.41 -0.88 12.14
C ASP A 70 -10.81 0.45 12.60
N SER A 71 -11.55 1.23 13.38
CA SER A 71 -11.07 2.51 13.89
C SER A 71 -9.83 2.35 14.78
N VAL A 72 -9.77 1.28 15.59
CA VAL A 72 -8.60 0.94 16.42
C VAL A 72 -7.46 0.41 15.55
N ASN A 73 -7.77 -0.44 14.58
CA ASN A 73 -6.80 -0.98 13.63
C ASN A 73 -6.12 0.16 12.85
N ASP A 74 -6.87 1.17 12.38
CA ASP A 74 -6.34 2.33 11.67
C ASP A 74 -5.29 3.12 12.48
N ILE A 75 -5.43 3.16 13.81
CA ILE A 75 -4.44 3.77 14.71
C ILE A 75 -3.13 2.97 14.68
N VAL A 76 -3.21 1.65 14.87
CA VAL A 76 -2.05 0.75 14.81
C VAL A 76 -1.38 0.83 13.43
N GLN A 77 -2.20 0.83 12.39
CA GLN A 77 -1.78 0.86 11.00
C GLN A 77 -1.15 2.19 10.57
N THR A 78 -1.31 3.25 11.37
CA THR A 78 -0.59 4.52 11.17
C THR A 78 0.93 4.34 11.33
N VAL A 79 1.38 3.30 12.04
CA VAL A 79 2.80 2.93 12.13
C VAL A 79 3.11 1.75 11.20
N VAL A 80 2.28 0.72 11.21
CA VAL A 80 2.55 -0.54 10.50
C VAL A 80 2.56 -0.35 8.98
N ARG A 81 1.59 0.37 8.41
CA ARG A 81 1.52 0.57 6.94
C ARG A 81 2.70 1.36 6.40
N PRO A 82 3.10 2.51 6.98
CA PRO A 82 4.30 3.21 6.52
C PRO A 82 5.56 2.35 6.62
N THR A 83 5.73 1.58 7.70
CA THR A 83 6.86 0.64 7.83
C THR A 83 6.82 -0.41 6.72
N ALA A 84 5.67 -1.02 6.47
CA ALA A 84 5.48 -1.97 5.38
C ALA A 84 5.74 -1.34 4.00
N GLY A 85 5.29 -0.11 3.77
CA GLY A 85 5.51 0.63 2.53
C GLY A 85 6.98 0.97 2.31
N GLY A 86 7.72 1.32 3.36
CA GLY A 86 9.17 1.49 3.31
C GLY A 86 9.88 0.20 2.89
N MET A 87 9.53 -0.92 3.51
CA MET A 87 10.09 -2.22 3.16
C MET A 87 9.72 -2.65 1.74
N ALA A 88 8.47 -2.47 1.34
CA ALA A 88 7.97 -2.85 0.02
C ALA A 88 8.59 -1.98 -1.09
N PHE A 89 8.75 -0.68 -0.85
CA PHE A 89 9.47 0.21 -1.77
C PHE A 89 10.91 -0.25 -1.92
N ALA A 90 11.63 -0.42 -0.82
CA ALA A 90 13.05 -0.72 -0.85
C ALA A 90 13.35 -2.12 -1.42
N ALA A 91 12.48 -3.10 -1.14
CA ALA A 91 12.55 -4.42 -1.75
C ALA A 91 12.27 -4.35 -3.26
N GLY A 92 11.21 -3.66 -3.68
CA GLY A 92 10.81 -3.56 -5.09
C GLY A 92 11.71 -2.67 -5.95
N SER A 93 12.28 -1.61 -5.37
CA SER A 93 13.18 -0.69 -6.08
C SER A 93 14.59 -1.25 -6.23
N GLY A 94 14.95 -2.27 -5.45
CA GLY A 94 16.25 -2.95 -5.52
C GLY A 94 16.18 -4.34 -6.13
N SER A 95 14.99 -4.92 -6.31
CA SER A 95 14.83 -6.27 -6.85
C SER A 95 15.01 -6.31 -8.36
N GLN A 96 15.69 -7.34 -8.85
CA GLN A 96 15.65 -7.69 -10.26
C GLN A 96 14.32 -8.42 -10.54
N THR A 97 13.66 -8.05 -11.63
CA THR A 97 12.42 -8.69 -12.07
C THR A 97 12.56 -9.10 -13.53
N VAL A 98 11.65 -9.93 -14.06
CA VAL A 98 11.69 -10.33 -15.48
C VAL A 98 11.67 -9.11 -16.43
N THR A 99 11.17 -7.97 -15.96
CA THR A 99 11.11 -6.74 -16.76
C THR A 99 12.30 -5.81 -16.56
N VAL A 100 13.20 -6.08 -15.60
CA VAL A 100 14.32 -5.19 -15.25
C VAL A 100 15.54 -5.96 -14.72
N GLU A 101 16.66 -5.87 -15.43
CA GLU A 101 17.92 -6.57 -15.10
C GLU A 101 19.00 -5.68 -14.43
N ASN A 102 18.92 -4.34 -14.55
CA ASN A 102 19.95 -3.42 -14.07
C ASN A 102 19.42 -2.45 -13.00
N PRO A 103 19.71 -2.71 -11.70
CA PRO A 103 19.36 -1.79 -10.64
C PRO A 103 20.11 -0.47 -10.75
N ALA A 104 19.36 0.64 -10.74
CA ALA A 104 19.97 1.96 -10.84
C ALA A 104 20.83 2.25 -9.60
N ASP A 105 22.12 2.57 -9.82
CA ASP A 105 23.15 2.85 -8.80
C ASP A 105 22.87 4.05 -7.86
N LEU A 106 21.71 4.70 -7.98
CA LEU A 106 21.33 5.83 -7.14
C LEU A 106 20.89 5.41 -5.72
N PHE A 107 20.58 4.13 -5.49
CA PHE A 107 20.00 3.65 -4.22
C PHE A 107 20.79 2.55 -3.51
N THR A 108 21.82 1.99 -4.15
CA THR A 108 22.70 0.93 -3.60
C THR A 108 23.60 1.42 -2.47
N GLN A 109 23.93 2.72 -2.41
CA GLN A 109 24.85 3.29 -1.42
C GLN A 109 24.18 3.70 -0.09
N LYS A 110 22.84 3.90 -0.07
CA LYS A 110 22.11 4.41 1.12
C LYS A 110 20.73 3.76 1.25
N MET A 111 20.71 2.56 1.85
CA MET A 111 19.52 1.73 2.06
C MET A 111 18.33 2.46 2.72
N TRP A 112 18.57 3.50 3.51
CA TRP A 112 17.51 4.25 4.19
C TRP A 112 16.69 5.17 3.27
N ILE A 113 17.26 5.63 2.13
CA ILE A 113 16.54 6.56 1.23
C ILE A 113 15.29 5.89 0.62
N PRO A 114 15.40 4.69 -0.01
CA PRO A 114 14.23 3.96 -0.50
C PRO A 114 13.17 3.71 0.58
N ILE A 115 13.60 3.36 1.80
CA ILE A 115 12.70 3.11 2.93
C ILE A 115 11.91 4.37 3.28
N VAL A 116 12.58 5.52 3.42
CA VAL A 116 11.91 6.79 3.75
C VAL A 116 10.93 7.20 2.65
N ILE A 117 11.28 7.02 1.38
CA ILE A 117 10.36 7.30 0.27
C ILE A 117 9.11 6.42 0.37
N GLY A 118 9.28 5.11 0.58
CA GLY A 118 8.17 4.18 0.75
C GLY A 118 7.28 4.49 1.96
N VAL A 119 7.89 4.88 3.08
CA VAL A 119 7.19 5.35 4.30
C VAL A 119 6.30 6.54 3.98
N LEU A 120 6.84 7.56 3.29
CA LEU A 120 6.10 8.77 2.96
C LEU A 120 4.94 8.50 1.99
N ILE A 121 5.17 7.65 0.97
CA ILE A 121 4.14 7.25 0.01
C ILE A 121 3.01 6.53 0.74
N SER A 122 3.34 5.49 1.51
CA SER A 122 2.33 4.68 2.21
C SER A 122 1.57 5.49 3.26
N LEU A 123 2.25 6.36 4.02
CA LEU A 123 1.61 7.24 5.00
C LEU A 123 0.63 8.20 4.32
N THR A 124 0.98 8.74 3.15
CA THR A 124 0.10 9.63 2.38
C THR A 124 -1.18 8.89 1.98
N VAL A 125 -1.04 7.67 1.45
CA VAL A 125 -2.19 6.85 1.03
C VAL A 125 -3.06 6.44 2.22
N HIS A 126 -2.47 5.91 3.30
CA HIS A 126 -3.19 5.54 4.52
C HIS A 126 -3.92 6.74 5.14
N GLY A 127 -3.26 7.91 5.16
CA GLY A 127 -3.86 9.14 5.67
C GLY A 127 -5.16 9.52 4.97
N THR A 128 -5.29 9.26 3.67
CA THR A 128 -6.55 9.52 2.94
C THR A 128 -7.69 8.63 3.42
N LYS A 129 -7.41 7.36 3.72
CA LYS A 129 -8.36 6.38 4.29
C LYS A 129 -8.75 6.76 5.71
N ALA A 130 -7.77 6.98 6.59
CA ALA A 130 -8.00 7.30 8.00
C ALA A 130 -8.87 8.56 8.18
N VAL A 131 -8.74 9.55 7.28
CA VAL A 131 -9.58 10.77 7.27
C VAL A 131 -10.96 10.52 6.65
N ALA A 132 -11.12 9.50 5.81
CA ALA A 132 -12.37 9.19 5.14
C ALA A 132 -13.30 8.28 5.97
N ARG A 133 -12.74 7.26 6.63
CA ARG A 133 -13.50 6.17 7.27
C ARG A 133 -14.47 6.62 8.37
N PRO A 134 -14.11 7.51 9.32
CA PRO A 134 -15.05 7.92 10.37
C PRO A 134 -16.33 8.54 9.80
N ALA A 135 -16.20 9.39 8.79
CA ALA A 135 -17.35 10.04 8.15
C ALA A 135 -18.21 9.05 7.34
N LEU A 136 -17.58 8.08 6.67
CA LEU A 136 -18.28 7.05 5.88
C LEU A 136 -19.00 6.05 6.79
N ASN A 137 -18.36 5.60 7.87
CA ASN A 137 -18.94 4.67 8.83
C ASN A 137 -20.12 5.31 9.55
N LEU A 138 -20.02 6.57 9.97
CA LEU A 138 -21.14 7.31 10.57
C LEU A 138 -22.30 7.50 9.58
N ALA A 139 -22.01 7.86 8.33
CA ALA A 139 -23.05 8.12 7.33
C ALA A 139 -23.79 6.85 6.87
N THR A 140 -23.19 5.67 7.04
CA THR A 140 -23.74 4.39 6.56
C THR A 140 -24.07 3.42 7.70
N VAL A 141 -24.03 3.88 8.95
CA VAL A 141 -24.22 3.03 10.14
C VAL A 141 -23.31 1.79 10.10
N GLY A 142 -22.07 1.99 9.65
CA GLY A 142 -21.03 0.95 9.59
C GLY A 142 -20.97 0.11 8.33
N VAL A 143 -21.92 0.22 7.40
CA VAL A 143 -21.92 -0.58 6.14
C VAL A 143 -20.75 -0.20 5.22
N ALA A 144 -20.24 1.04 5.31
CA ALA A 144 -19.08 1.46 4.51
C ALA A 144 -17.79 0.72 4.84
N ALA A 145 -17.57 0.31 6.10
CA ALA A 145 -16.33 -0.34 6.53
C ALA A 145 -16.00 -1.59 5.69
N PRO A 146 -16.87 -2.63 5.61
CA PRO A 146 -16.57 -3.83 4.83
C PRO A 146 -16.47 -3.57 3.33
N VAL A 147 -17.27 -2.65 2.78
CA VAL A 147 -17.25 -2.34 1.34
C VAL A 147 -15.95 -1.64 0.96
N VAL A 148 -15.58 -0.57 1.68
CA VAL A 148 -14.36 0.20 1.43
C VAL A 148 -13.13 -0.66 1.69
N SER A 149 -13.10 -1.43 2.77
CA SER A 149 -12.04 -2.39 3.05
C SER A 149 -11.83 -3.39 1.90
N THR A 150 -12.90 -3.97 1.37
CA THR A 150 -12.79 -4.94 0.26
C THR A 150 -12.23 -4.30 -1.01
N VAL A 151 -12.63 -3.05 -1.29
CA VAL A 151 -12.08 -2.28 -2.42
C VAL A 151 -10.60 -1.99 -2.22
N GLU A 152 -10.19 -1.61 -1.01
CA GLU A 152 -8.79 -1.35 -0.67
C GLU A 152 -7.94 -2.61 -0.79
N ASP A 153 -8.41 -3.75 -0.29
CA ASP A 153 -7.72 -5.04 -0.42
C ASP A 153 -7.55 -5.43 -1.90
N THR A 154 -8.63 -5.34 -2.68
CA THR A 154 -8.61 -5.65 -4.12
C THR A 154 -7.69 -4.70 -4.88
N ALA A 155 -7.71 -3.41 -4.57
CA ALA A 155 -6.83 -2.41 -5.14
C ALA A 155 -5.37 -2.66 -4.75
N SER A 156 -5.10 -3.11 -3.52
CA SER A 156 -3.76 -3.42 -3.03
C SER A 156 -3.17 -4.62 -3.77
N VAL A 157 -3.95 -5.69 -3.94
CA VAL A 157 -3.55 -6.86 -4.74
C VAL A 157 -3.27 -6.44 -6.18
N SER A 158 -4.23 -5.76 -6.81
CA SER A 158 -4.14 -5.36 -8.21
C SER A 158 -2.94 -4.45 -8.45
N LEU A 159 -2.74 -3.45 -7.60
CA LEU A 159 -1.64 -2.50 -7.71
C LEU A 159 -0.29 -3.17 -7.45
N SER A 160 -0.21 -4.12 -6.52
CA SER A 160 1.02 -4.89 -6.26
C SER A 160 1.39 -5.73 -7.49
N VAL A 161 0.42 -6.46 -8.05
CA VAL A 161 0.63 -7.29 -9.24
C VAL A 161 1.02 -6.43 -10.45
N VAL A 162 0.30 -5.34 -10.69
CA VAL A 162 0.60 -4.39 -11.78
C VAL A 162 1.99 -3.77 -11.59
N ALA A 163 2.38 -3.41 -10.37
CA ALA A 163 3.70 -2.84 -10.08
C ALA A 163 4.85 -3.78 -10.41
N ILE A 164 4.63 -5.09 -10.31
CA ILE A 164 5.64 -6.11 -10.58
C ILE A 164 5.67 -6.48 -12.07
N ILE A 165 4.49 -6.66 -12.70
CA ILE A 165 4.41 -7.16 -14.08
C ILE A 165 4.54 -6.03 -15.11
N ILE A 166 3.87 -4.90 -14.87
CA ILE A 166 3.83 -3.77 -15.81
C ILE A 166 4.02 -2.45 -15.04
N PRO A 167 5.24 -2.16 -14.53
CA PRO A 167 5.49 -1.03 -13.64
C PRO A 167 5.07 0.33 -14.22
N VAL A 168 5.08 0.49 -15.54
CA VAL A 168 4.64 1.72 -16.22
C VAL A 168 3.17 2.06 -15.92
N LEU A 169 2.30 1.06 -15.73
CA LEU A 169 0.89 1.28 -15.42
C LEU A 169 0.65 1.75 -13.98
N VAL A 170 1.66 1.69 -13.11
CA VAL A 170 1.60 2.28 -11.75
C VAL A 170 1.31 3.77 -11.83
N ILE A 171 1.84 4.47 -12.83
CA ILE A 171 1.58 5.90 -13.02
C ILE A 171 0.09 6.17 -13.16
N LEU A 172 -0.63 5.35 -13.94
CA LEU A 172 -2.07 5.48 -14.13
C LEU A 172 -2.84 5.15 -12.85
N GLY A 173 -2.43 4.09 -12.13
CA GLY A 173 -3.04 3.72 -10.85
C GLY A 173 -2.89 4.80 -9.78
N VAL A 174 -1.68 5.34 -9.61
CA VAL A 174 -1.38 6.42 -8.68
C VAL A 174 -2.11 7.70 -9.09
N ALA A 175 -2.12 8.05 -10.38
CA ALA A 175 -2.86 9.21 -10.88
C ALA A 175 -4.36 9.09 -10.59
N LEU A 176 -4.95 7.91 -10.79
CA LEU A 176 -6.34 7.64 -10.46
C LEU A 176 -6.61 7.84 -8.95
N LEU A 177 -5.77 7.27 -8.07
CA LEU A 177 -5.90 7.44 -6.62
C LEU A 177 -5.82 8.92 -6.20
N VAL A 178 -4.87 9.67 -6.77
CA VAL A 178 -4.72 11.11 -6.52
C VAL A 178 -5.95 11.88 -7.00
N LEU A 179 -6.47 11.58 -8.20
CA LEU A 179 -7.68 12.22 -8.73
C LEU A 179 -8.90 11.95 -7.83
N LEU A 180 -9.07 10.72 -7.36
CA LEU A 180 -10.15 10.36 -6.44
C LEU A 180 -10.01 11.10 -5.09
N ALA A 181 -8.81 11.16 -4.53
CA ALA A 181 -8.56 11.88 -3.28
C ALA A 181 -8.83 13.40 -3.42
N VAL A 182 -8.35 14.03 -4.50
CA VAL A 182 -8.52 15.46 -4.76
C VAL A 182 -9.99 15.81 -5.01
N THR A 183 -10.70 15.02 -5.82
CA THR A 183 -12.12 15.26 -6.11
C THR A 183 -12.98 15.08 -4.86
N ALA A 184 -12.69 14.09 -4.02
CA ALA A 184 -13.34 13.91 -2.72
C ALA A 184 -13.09 15.11 -1.78
N ALA A 185 -11.85 15.59 -1.69
CA ALA A 185 -11.50 16.75 -0.87
C ALA A 185 -12.19 18.04 -1.35
N ARG A 186 -12.23 18.27 -2.67
CA ARG A 186 -12.92 19.44 -3.27
C ARG A 186 -14.43 19.41 -2.98
N LYS A 187 -15.09 18.26 -3.17
CA LYS A 187 -16.53 18.11 -2.86
C LYS A 187 -16.82 18.36 -1.37
N ARG A 188 -15.96 17.90 -0.46
CA ARG A 188 -16.09 18.17 0.99
C ARG A 188 -15.98 19.67 1.29
N ARG A 189 -15.01 20.37 0.71
CA ARG A 189 -14.84 21.83 0.89
C ARG A 189 -16.05 22.62 0.39
N GLN A 190 -16.56 22.30 -0.80
CA GLN A 190 -17.73 22.97 -1.37
C GLN A 190 -18.99 22.79 -0.52
N ARG A 191 -19.22 21.58 0.03
CA ARG A 191 -20.34 21.32 0.95
C ARG A 191 -20.24 22.13 2.24
N ARG A 192 -19.03 22.31 2.79
CA ARG A 192 -18.80 23.14 3.97
C ARG A 192 -19.06 24.63 3.67
N ALA A 193 -18.59 25.15 2.54
CA ALA A 193 -18.82 26.54 2.15
C ALA A 193 -20.31 26.87 1.97
N ARG A 194 -21.10 25.95 1.40
CA ARG A 194 -22.56 26.14 1.25
C ARG A 194 -23.30 26.19 2.60
N LYS A 195 -22.86 25.44 3.61
CA LYS A 195 -23.46 25.45 4.96
C LYS A 195 -23.15 26.71 5.77
N VAL A 196 -22.13 27.48 5.39
CA VAL A 196 -21.77 28.75 6.07
C VAL A 196 -22.59 29.92 5.53
N LEU A 197 -23.14 29.80 4.32
CA LEU A 197 -23.92 30.83 3.63
C LEU A 197 -25.45 30.64 3.75
N SER A 198 -25.90 29.57 4.41
CA SER A 198 -27.31 29.25 4.70
C SER A 198 -27.60 29.42 6.17
#